data_AF-A0A7V4PJY4-F1
#
_entry.id   AF-A0A7V4PJY4-F1
#
_cell.length_a   1.000
_cell.length_b   1.000
_cell.length_c   1.000
_cell.angle_alpha   90.00
_cell.angle_beta   90.00
_cell.angle_gamma   90.00
#
_symmetry.space_group_name_H-M   'P 1'
#
loop_
_entity.id
_entity.type
_entity.pdbx_description
1 polymer ?
#
loop_
_entity_poly.entity_id
_entity_poly.type
_entity_poly.pdbx_seq_one_letter_code
_entity_poly.pdbx_strand_id
1 'polypeptide(L)'
;SRKGSFRQAVFVEFPQDGNYVLGFITNELKDLQGEERITVFIPTAFFPPQGFLLFLPRERIIPSHLTIEEAIKTIMSVGIVSPQNLSVPLVFKDGRKVSVENLKEIPYLHAKMEGGT
;
A
#
# COMPACT_ATOMS: atom_id res chain seq x y z
N SER A 1 -1.10 13.77 -26.29
CA SER A 1 -1.21 13.88 -24.81
C SER A 1 -0.48 12.70 -24.19
N ARG A 2 0.78 12.85 -23.75
CA ARG A 2 1.54 11.75 -23.12
C ARG A 2 1.07 11.63 -21.67
N LYS A 3 -0.04 10.94 -21.44
CA LYS A 3 -0.39 10.44 -20.10
C LYS A 3 0.73 9.49 -19.69
N GLY A 4 1.53 9.88 -18.71
CA GLY A 4 2.35 8.92 -17.96
C GLY A 4 1.39 7.99 -17.23
N SER A 5 0.94 6.93 -17.89
CA SER A 5 -0.01 5.99 -17.33
C SER A 5 0.67 5.20 -16.22
N PHE A 6 0.06 5.17 -15.04
CA PHE A 6 0.42 4.19 -14.01
C PHE A 6 0.34 2.80 -14.62
N ARG A 7 1.40 2.01 -14.45
CA ARG A 7 1.48 0.69 -15.08
C ARG A 7 0.77 -0.37 -14.27
N GLN A 8 0.93 -0.33 -12.94
CA GLN A 8 0.43 -1.36 -12.04
C GLN A 8 0.33 -0.82 -10.60
N ALA A 9 -0.68 -1.28 -9.85
CA ALA A 9 -0.78 -1.08 -8.41
C ALA A 9 0.09 -2.11 -7.68
N VAL A 10 0.82 -1.66 -6.66
CA VAL A 10 1.75 -2.49 -5.89
C VAL A 10 1.71 -2.14 -4.41
N PHE A 11 2.05 -3.10 -3.58
CA PHE A 11 2.39 -2.86 -2.18
C PHE A 11 3.89 -2.72 -2.03
N VAL A 12 4.32 -1.78 -1.20
CA VAL A 12 5.73 -1.60 -0.83
C VAL A 12 5.83 -1.45 0.68
N GLU A 13 6.90 -1.97 1.25
CA GLU A 13 7.16 -1.87 2.69
C GLU A 13 7.72 -0.48 3.02
N PHE A 14 6.96 0.34 3.75
CA PHE A 14 7.32 1.73 4.07
C PHE A 14 6.46 2.29 5.21
N PRO A 15 7.00 3.14 6.11
CA PRO A 15 8.42 3.47 6.27
C PRO A 15 9.19 2.43 7.12
N GLN A 16 8.49 1.49 7.75
CA GLN A 16 9.07 0.47 8.62
C GLN A 16 8.71 -0.93 8.15
N ASP A 17 9.57 -1.90 8.48
CA ASP A 17 9.33 -3.33 8.24
C ASP A 17 7.97 -3.76 8.83
N GLY A 18 7.23 -4.59 8.09
CA GLY A 18 5.89 -5.08 8.42
C GLY A 18 4.74 -4.15 8.04
N ASN A 19 5.02 -2.89 7.67
CA ASN A 19 4.00 -1.94 7.23
C ASN A 19 4.01 -1.81 5.71
N TYR A 20 2.85 -2.00 5.08
CA TYR A 20 2.70 -1.92 3.63
C TYR A 20 1.87 -0.70 3.23
N VAL A 21 2.33 -0.02 2.19
CA VAL A 21 1.62 1.09 1.55
C VAL A 21 1.28 0.73 0.12
N LEU A 22 0.10 1.17 -0.33
CA LEU A 22 -0.36 1.00 -1.70
C LEU A 22 0.20 2.13 -2.57
N GLY A 23 0.83 1.77 -3.68
CA GLY A 23 1.42 2.72 -4.63
C GLY A 23 1.31 2.23 -6.07
N PHE A 24 1.85 3.03 -6.98
CA PHE A 24 1.76 2.78 -8.42
C PHE A 24 3.15 2.80 -9.07
N ILE A 25 3.46 1.78 -9.87
CA ILE A 25 4.67 1.79 -10.70
C ILE A 25 4.49 2.86 -11.78
N THR A 26 5.43 3.81 -11.81
CA THR A 26 5.48 4.87 -12.82
C THR A 26 6.59 4.63 -13.84
N ASN A 27 7.75 4.12 -13.39
CA ASN A 27 8.89 3.90 -14.26
C ASN A 27 9.83 2.80 -13.76
N GLU A 28 10.71 2.35 -14.66
CA GLU A 28 11.84 1.47 -14.38
C GLU A 28 13.10 2.17 -14.88
N LEU A 29 14.12 2.26 -14.04
CA LEU A 29 15.36 2.96 -14.34
C LEU A 29 16.56 2.19 -13.80
N LYS A 30 17.76 2.60 -14.19
CA LYS A 30 19.01 2.10 -13.63
C LYS A 30 19.64 3.18 -12.78
N ASP A 31 20.18 2.80 -11.62
CA ASP A 31 20.95 3.73 -10.81
C ASP A 31 22.37 3.94 -11.38
N LEU A 32 23.17 4.75 -10.69
CA LEU A 32 24.55 5.06 -11.11
C LEU A 32 25.48 3.84 -11.12
N GLN A 33 25.10 2.75 -10.45
CA GLN A 33 25.83 1.48 -10.42
C GLN A 33 25.32 0.50 -11.48
N GLY A 34 24.27 0.87 -12.23
CA GLY A 34 23.66 0.05 -13.27
C GLY A 34 22.56 -0.88 -12.76
N GLU A 35 22.23 -0.84 -11.46
CA GLU A 35 21.24 -1.71 -10.84
C GLU A 35 19.81 -1.24 -11.16
N GLU A 36 18.91 -2.19 -11.44
CA GLU A 36 17.52 -1.88 -11.75
C GLU A 36 16.78 -1.33 -10.51
N ARG A 37 16.13 -0.18 -10.70
CA ARG A 37 15.27 0.48 -9.71
C ARG A 37 13.89 0.68 -10.29
N ILE A 38 12.89 0.33 -9.50
CA ILE A 38 11.48 0.56 -9.80
C ILE A 38 11.07 1.87 -9.12
N THR A 39 10.47 2.77 -9.89
CA THR A 39 9.90 4.01 -9.38
C THR A 39 8.45 3.78 -9.00
N VAL A 40 8.13 3.99 -7.72
CA VAL A 40 6.78 3.84 -7.17
C VAL A 40 6.31 5.17 -6.64
N PHE A 41 5.15 5.63 -7.12
CA PHE A 41 4.46 6.80 -6.58
C PHE A 41 3.41 6.35 -5.56
N ILE A 42 3.50 6.89 -4.35
CA ILE A 42 2.54 6.67 -3.27
C ILE A 42 1.75 7.96 -3.10
N PRO A 43 0.50 8.04 -3.62
CA PRO A 43 -0.31 9.23 -3.47
C PRO A 43 -0.82 9.37 -2.04
N THR A 44 -0.92 10.61 -1.58
CA THR A 44 -1.70 10.95 -0.39
C THR A 44 -3.10 11.36 -0.82
N ALA A 45 -4.12 10.96 -0.04
CA ALA A 45 -5.48 11.44 -0.25
C ALA A 45 -5.51 12.97 -0.05
N PHE A 46 -6.37 13.65 -0.81
CA PHE A 46 -6.53 15.11 -0.87
C PHE A 46 -5.42 15.84 -1.65
N PHE A 47 -5.79 16.38 -2.81
CA PHE A 47 -4.97 17.17 -3.76
C PHE A 47 -4.02 16.41 -4.72
N PRO A 48 -4.33 16.38 -6.03
CA PRO A 48 -3.43 15.84 -7.06
C PRO A 48 -2.27 16.78 -7.43
N PRO A 49 -1.04 16.26 -7.66
CA PRO A 49 -0.44 15.03 -7.14
C PRO A 49 0.48 15.35 -5.95
N GLN A 50 -0.01 15.18 -4.72
CA GLN A 50 0.85 15.07 -3.54
C GLN A 50 1.10 13.60 -3.21
N GLY A 51 2.30 13.32 -2.70
CA GLY A 51 2.70 11.96 -2.37
C GLY A 51 4.22 11.79 -2.28
N PHE A 52 4.63 10.54 -2.07
CA PHE A 52 6.02 10.13 -2.05
C PHE A 52 6.39 9.48 -3.37
N LEU A 53 7.61 9.75 -3.84
CA LEU A 53 8.21 9.04 -4.96
C LEU A 53 9.36 8.20 -4.42
N LEU A 54 9.23 6.88 -4.49
CA LEU A 54 10.23 5.94 -4.02
C LEU A 54 10.97 5.30 -5.19
N PHE A 55 12.28 5.13 -5.04
CA PHE A 55 13.13 4.36 -5.94
C PHE A 55 13.58 3.13 -5.20
N LEU A 56 12.99 1.98 -5.53
CA LEU A 56 13.16 0.74 -4.78
C LEU A 56 13.77 -0.35 -5.66
N PRO A 57 14.58 -1.26 -5.10
CA PRO A 57 14.98 -2.46 -5.79
C PRO A 57 13.73 -3.34 -6.07
N ARG A 58 13.74 -4.11 -7.17
CA ARG A 58 12.56 -4.87 -7.64
C ARG A 58 12.05 -5.87 -6.59
N GLU A 59 12.94 -6.40 -5.76
CA GLU A 59 12.65 -7.40 -4.73
C GLU A 59 11.80 -6.84 -3.56
N ARG A 60 11.76 -5.51 -3.41
CA ARG A 60 10.90 -4.84 -2.41
C ARG A 60 9.50 -4.50 -2.92
N ILE A 61 9.21 -4.82 -4.17
CA ILE A 61 7.91 -4.56 -4.79
C ILE A 61 7.05 -5.81 -4.69
N ILE A 62 5.89 -5.68 -4.05
CA ILE A 62 4.91 -6.77 -3.97
C ILE A 62 3.77 -6.46 -4.93
N PRO A 63 3.59 -7.25 -6.02
CA PRO A 63 2.48 -7.06 -6.95
C PRO A 63 1.13 -7.09 -6.23
N SER A 64 0.29 -6.08 -6.48
CA SER A 64 -1.10 -6.13 -6.05
C SER A 64 -1.95 -6.79 -7.13
N HIS A 65 -3.01 -7.48 -6.71
CA HIS A 65 -4.06 -7.99 -7.60
C HIS A 65 -5.15 -6.93 -7.87
N LEU A 66 -5.03 -5.75 -7.25
CA LEU A 66 -5.94 -4.62 -7.48
C LEU A 66 -5.76 -4.05 -8.87
N THR A 67 -6.87 -3.72 -9.52
CA THR A 67 -6.87 -2.79 -10.65
C THR A 67 -6.44 -1.39 -10.19
N ILE A 68 -5.99 -0.55 -11.13
CA ILE A 68 -5.63 0.84 -10.84
C ILE A 68 -6.80 1.61 -10.23
N GLU A 69 -8.02 1.38 -10.74
CA GLU A 69 -9.24 2.05 -10.26
C GLU A 69 -9.59 1.66 -8.83
N GLU A 70 -9.52 0.36 -8.50
CA GLU A 70 -9.76 -0.13 -7.13
C GLU A 70 -8.71 0.42 -6.16
N ALA A 71 -7.44 0.47 -6.58
CA ALA A 71 -6.38 1.04 -5.77
C ALA A 71 -6.59 2.53 -5.50
N ILE A 72 -6.98 3.31 -6.52
CA ILE A 72 -7.34 4.73 -6.35
C ILE A 72 -8.53 4.88 -5.41
N LYS A 73 -9.59 4.09 -5.58
CA LYS A 73 -10.76 4.11 -4.71
C LYS A 73 -10.40 3.80 -3.26
N THR A 74 -9.48 2.85 -3.05
CA THR A 74 -8.96 2.50 -1.72
C THR A 74 -8.26 3.69 -1.08
N ILE A 75 -7.36 4.34 -1.81
CA ILE A 75 -6.61 5.49 -1.30
C ILE A 75 -7.53 6.68 -1.02
N MET A 76 -8.44 6.99 -1.95
CA MET A 76 -9.37 8.12 -1.83
C MET A 76 -10.40 7.94 -0.72
N SER A 77 -10.77 6.70 -0.40
CA SER A 77 -11.62 6.36 0.74
C SER A 77 -10.86 6.26 2.07
N VAL A 78 -9.57 6.58 2.08
CA VAL A 78 -8.70 6.48 3.26
C VAL A 78 -8.72 5.05 3.84
N GLY A 79 -8.80 4.04 2.98
CA GLY A 79 -8.82 2.63 3.36
C GLY A 79 -10.16 2.08 3.81
N ILE A 80 -11.24 2.89 3.86
CA ILE A 80 -12.59 2.41 4.20
C ILE A 80 -13.09 1.41 3.15
N VAL A 81 -12.81 1.67 1.87
CA VAL A 81 -13.12 0.77 0.77
C VAL A 81 -11.84 0.07 0.36
N SER A 82 -11.48 -0.99 1.06
CA SER A 82 -10.29 -1.82 0.79
C SER A 82 -10.71 -3.19 0.24
N PRO A 83 -9.88 -3.85 -0.60
CA PRO A 83 -10.10 -5.27 -0.93
C PRO A 83 -10.14 -6.14 0.33
N GLN A 84 -11.00 -7.16 0.33
CA GLN A 84 -11.17 -8.07 1.47
C GLN A 84 -9.93 -8.91 1.77
N ASN A 85 -9.10 -9.17 0.76
CA ASN A 85 -7.85 -9.91 0.90
C ASN A 85 -6.69 -9.03 0.44
N LEU A 86 -5.72 -8.82 1.33
CA LEU A 86 -4.44 -8.26 0.98
C LEU A 86 -3.54 -9.38 0.46
N SER A 87 -2.97 -9.20 -0.72
CA SER A 87 -2.01 -10.15 -1.31
C SER A 87 -0.60 -10.04 -0.70
N VAL A 88 -0.46 -9.27 0.38
CA VAL A 88 0.76 -9.19 1.18
C VAL A 88 0.65 -10.12 2.38
N PRO A 89 1.62 -11.01 2.61
CA PRO A 89 1.66 -11.75 3.86
C PRO A 89 1.93 -10.75 4.98
N LEU A 90 0.98 -10.59 5.91
CA LEU A 90 1.16 -9.81 7.15
C LEU A 90 2.07 -10.59 8.10
N VAL A 91 3.33 -10.82 7.70
CA VAL A 91 4.30 -11.52 8.52
C VAL A 91 4.97 -10.49 9.42
N PHE A 92 4.59 -10.50 10.69
CA PHE A 92 5.35 -9.85 11.75
C PHE A 92 6.72 -10.53 11.85
N LYS A 93 7.81 -9.77 11.70
CA LYS A 93 9.19 -10.26 11.79
C LYS A 93 9.62 -10.64 13.22
N ASP A 94 8.69 -10.59 14.18
CA ASP A 94 8.91 -11.05 15.53
C ASP A 94 7.89 -12.16 15.82
N GLY A 95 8.36 -13.37 16.12
CA GLY A 95 7.58 -14.62 16.23
C GLY A 95 6.51 -14.67 17.32
N ARG A 96 5.98 -13.52 17.74
CA ARG A 96 4.80 -13.41 18.60
C ARG A 96 3.55 -13.70 17.77
N LYS A 97 3.19 -14.98 17.72
CA LYS A 97 1.83 -15.39 17.39
C LYS A 97 0.90 -14.80 18.44
N VAL A 98 0.22 -13.70 18.12
CA VAL A 98 -0.97 -13.31 18.88
C VAL A 98 -2.06 -14.28 18.40
N SER A 99 -2.49 -15.20 19.27
CA SER A 99 -3.59 -16.10 19.00
C SER A 99 -4.86 -15.29 18.70
N VAL A 100 -5.61 -15.71 17.68
CA VAL A 100 -6.88 -15.11 17.23
C VAL A 100 -7.90 -14.99 18.39
N GLU A 101 -7.73 -15.80 19.43
CA GLU A 101 -8.51 -15.78 20.67
C GLU A 101 -8.37 -14.48 21.50
N ASN A 102 -7.28 -13.73 21.35
CA ASN A 102 -7.01 -12.49 22.10
C ASN A 102 -7.39 -11.20 21.35
N LEU A 103 -8.06 -11.30 20.19
CA LEU A 103 -8.52 -10.14 19.41
C LEU A 103 -9.50 -9.23 20.19
N LYS A 104 -10.20 -9.77 21.19
CA LYS A 104 -11.19 -9.02 21.99
C LYS A 104 -10.59 -7.91 22.85
N GLU A 105 -9.27 -7.87 23.04
CA GLU A 105 -8.58 -6.83 23.81
C GLU A 105 -8.10 -5.65 22.95
N ILE A 106 -8.30 -5.70 21.62
CA ILE A 106 -7.95 -4.58 20.74
C ILE A 106 -9.06 -3.51 20.83
N PRO A 107 -8.75 -2.27 21.25
CA PRO A 107 -9.75 -1.24 21.57
C PRO A 107 -10.65 -0.82 20.39
N TYR A 108 -10.26 -1.15 19.16
CA TYR A 108 -10.97 -0.80 17.93
C TYR A 108 -12.17 -1.72 17.59
N LEU A 109 -12.37 -2.84 18.29
CA LEU A 109 -13.49 -3.77 18.02
C LEU A 109 -14.85 -3.34 18.59
N HIS A 110 -14.87 -2.28 19.42
CA HIS A 110 -16.10 -1.78 20.07
C HIS A 110 -16.37 -0.29 19.83
N ALA A 111 -15.91 0.27 18.71
CA ALA A 111 -16.49 1.52 18.23
C ALA A 111 -17.88 1.21 17.65
N LYS A 112 -18.93 1.40 18.46
CA LYS A 112 -20.31 1.44 17.98
C LYS A 112 -20.36 2.31 16.72
N MET A 113 -20.87 1.77 15.63
CA MET A 113 -21.33 2.56 14.50
C MET A 113 -22.57 3.34 14.94
N GLU A 114 -22.36 4.45 15.63
CA GLU A 114 -23.37 5.47 15.88
C GLU A 114 -22.88 6.78 15.23
N GLY A 115 -23.64 7.25 14.23
CA GLY A 115 -23.45 8.56 13.58
C GLY A 115 -23.12 8.45 12.09
N GLY A 116 -23.98 8.84 11.15
CA GLY A 116 -25.19 9.64 11.31
C GLY A 116 -26.14 9.51 10.12
N THR A 117 -27.36 9.95 10.41
CA THR A 117 -28.42 10.36 9.48
C THR A 117 -27.92 11.25 8.35
#